data_AF-A0A3D8I7Y3-F1
#
_entry.id   AF-A0A3D8I7Y3-F1
#
_cell.length_a   1.000
_cell.length_b   1.000
_cell.length_c   1.000
_cell.angle_alpha   90.00
_cell.angle_beta   90.00
_cell.angle_gamma   90.00
#
_symmetry.space_group_name_H-M   'P 1'
#
loop_
_entity.id
_entity.type
_entity.pdbx_description
1 polymer ?
#
loop_
_entity_poly.entity_id
_entity_poly.type
_entity_poly.pdbx_seq_one_letter_code
_entity_poly.pdbx_strand_id
1 'polypeptide(L)'
;MKILKEKINDSKIYKSEIAFFLCWRNFHFRALADFILDFRKQYPHFLYSNEIIYEKCLKLLQSTNTNRFKISQICGESIDEYIRKMRICGIISLRGNGRFLDFNTFEMPKIEYVIKKYSTFEVFSNKESYFKYMGEIDSHILEITEQADTSNQANLRLQTLEKFASQYTKEQIYRELEILSVKKVNSKDEVLKFIPESVRLEFLTAIALKQHFNSLKIMPNYSIDDEGLPKCHASGNKPDILCEDKESKSIIEVSLICGRAQVNNELLPIARHLKEIIESSIDSNVSLFFALFIAPKIFEDSKRYVKFIKYDENLDIINFDILEFINQLKTYSHKSLPFSESLKRLSWFRKF
;
A
#
# COMPACT_ATOMS: atom_id res chain seq x y z
N MET A 1 12.31 -20.00 -0.77
CA MET A 1 11.91 -19.62 -2.14
C MET A 1 12.93 -20.10 -3.18
N LYS A 2 14.19 -19.64 -3.21
CA LYS A 2 15.21 -20.13 -4.17
C LYS A 2 15.35 -21.66 -4.24
N ILE A 3 15.51 -22.32 -3.09
CA ILE A 3 15.62 -23.79 -3.05
C ILE A 3 14.36 -24.49 -3.60
N LEU A 4 13.18 -23.91 -3.43
CA LEU A 4 11.96 -24.45 -4.03
C LEU A 4 12.00 -24.29 -5.55
N LYS A 5 12.44 -23.12 -6.05
CA LYS A 5 12.63 -22.88 -7.48
C LYS A 5 13.60 -23.88 -8.10
N GLU A 6 14.72 -24.16 -7.43
CA GLU A 6 15.69 -25.17 -7.87
C GLU A 6 15.09 -26.58 -7.92
N LYS A 7 14.28 -26.96 -6.93
CA LYS A 7 13.76 -28.34 -6.80
C LYS A 7 12.52 -28.63 -7.65
N ILE A 8 11.63 -27.66 -7.81
CA ILE A 8 10.30 -27.86 -8.45
C ILE A 8 9.97 -26.80 -9.51
N ASN A 9 10.91 -25.94 -9.88
CA ASN A 9 10.71 -24.81 -10.80
C ASN A 9 9.61 -23.82 -10.38
N ASP A 10 9.23 -23.81 -9.10
CA ASP A 10 8.31 -22.85 -8.49
C ASP A 10 8.90 -22.32 -7.18
N SER A 11 8.89 -21.00 -7.00
CA SER A 11 9.38 -20.30 -5.82
C SER A 11 8.27 -19.96 -4.82
N LYS A 12 7.00 -20.04 -5.23
CA LYS A 12 5.87 -19.53 -4.45
C LYS A 12 5.70 -20.24 -3.12
N ILE A 13 5.37 -19.46 -2.10
CA ILE A 13 4.99 -19.91 -0.77
C ILE A 13 3.50 -19.62 -0.58
N TYR A 14 2.72 -20.61 -0.17
CA TYR A 14 1.33 -20.36 0.19
C TYR A 14 1.26 -19.64 1.53
N LYS A 15 0.34 -18.68 1.66
CA LYS A 15 0.29 -17.74 2.80
C LYS A 15 0.35 -18.42 4.17
N SER A 16 -0.39 -19.51 4.37
CA SER A 16 -0.39 -20.22 5.65
C SER A 16 0.88 -21.02 5.93
N GLU A 17 1.69 -21.34 4.91
CA GLU A 17 2.99 -22.00 5.10
C GLU A 17 4.02 -21.10 5.79
N ILE A 18 3.80 -19.78 5.81
CA ILE A 18 4.62 -18.83 6.57
C ILE A 18 4.70 -19.22 8.05
N ALA A 19 3.66 -19.86 8.60
CA ALA A 19 3.71 -20.40 9.95
C ALA A 19 4.89 -21.36 10.17
N PHE A 20 5.28 -22.13 9.16
CA PHE A 20 6.43 -23.03 9.24
C PHE A 20 7.74 -22.26 9.34
N PHE A 21 7.89 -21.15 8.61
CA PHE A 21 9.07 -20.29 8.69
C PHE A 21 9.23 -19.71 10.10
N LEU A 22 8.12 -19.23 10.67
CA LEU A 22 8.10 -18.62 12.01
C LEU A 22 8.32 -19.63 13.14
N CYS A 23 7.99 -20.91 12.92
CA CYS A 23 8.19 -22.00 13.88
C CYS A 23 9.49 -22.78 13.63
N TRP A 24 10.27 -22.44 12.60
CA TRP A 24 11.50 -23.14 12.27
C TRP A 24 12.65 -22.70 13.17
N ARG A 25 13.29 -23.65 13.86
CA ARG A 25 14.16 -23.35 15.01
C ARG A 25 15.62 -23.06 14.66
N ASN A 26 16.04 -23.28 13.43
CA ASN A 26 17.45 -23.21 13.03
C ASN A 26 17.59 -22.64 11.61
N PHE A 27 18.82 -22.40 11.18
CA PHE A 27 19.10 -21.79 9.87
C PHE A 27 19.15 -22.81 8.72
N HIS A 28 18.65 -24.04 8.89
CA HIS A 28 18.70 -25.07 7.83
C HIS A 28 17.60 -24.89 6.78
N PHE A 29 17.74 -23.87 5.93
CA PHE A 29 16.77 -23.50 4.90
C PHE A 29 16.50 -24.61 3.85
N ARG A 30 17.47 -25.50 3.58
CA ARG A 30 17.24 -26.66 2.69
C ARG A 30 16.28 -27.67 3.33
N ALA A 31 16.45 -27.96 4.61
CA ALA A 31 15.57 -28.86 5.36
C ALA A 31 14.16 -28.28 5.51
N LEU A 32 14.03 -26.97 5.70
CA LEU A 32 12.72 -26.30 5.66
C LEU A 32 12.04 -26.44 4.30
N ALA A 33 12.80 -26.29 3.20
CA ALA A 33 12.27 -26.47 1.86
C ALA A 33 11.78 -27.91 1.63
N ASP A 34 12.55 -28.91 2.06
CA ASP A 34 12.14 -30.32 2.00
C ASP A 34 10.88 -30.59 2.81
N PHE A 35 10.80 -30.04 4.04
CA PHE A 35 9.62 -30.13 4.88
C PHE A 35 8.37 -29.57 4.20
N ILE A 36 8.46 -28.38 3.58
CA ILE A 36 7.35 -27.76 2.85
C ILE A 36 6.93 -28.63 1.67
N LEU A 37 7.88 -29.17 0.90
CA LEU A 37 7.57 -30.02 -0.25
C LEU A 37 6.88 -31.33 0.19
N ASP A 38 7.35 -31.96 1.26
CA ASP A 38 6.72 -33.18 1.79
C ASP A 38 5.34 -32.90 2.39
N PHE A 39 5.15 -31.73 3.02
CA PHE A 39 3.85 -31.28 3.47
C PHE A 39 2.88 -31.08 2.30
N ARG A 40 3.32 -30.45 1.19
CA ARG A 40 2.52 -30.29 -0.02
C ARG A 40 2.17 -31.61 -0.71
N LYS A 41 3.03 -32.63 -0.61
CA LYS A 41 2.71 -33.99 -1.10
C LYS A 41 1.61 -34.65 -0.27
N GLN A 42 1.64 -34.47 1.05
CA GLN A 42 0.60 -34.98 1.96
C GLN A 42 -0.74 -34.24 1.75
N TYR A 43 -0.69 -32.94 1.48
CA TYR A 43 -1.85 -32.07 1.33
C TYR A 43 -1.78 -31.31 0.00
N PRO A 44 -2.14 -31.95 -1.13
CA PRO A 44 -2.11 -31.31 -2.43
C PRO A 44 -3.14 -30.17 -2.51
N HIS A 45 -2.96 -29.26 -3.48
CA HIS A 45 -3.85 -28.13 -3.78
C HIS A 45 -3.96 -27.03 -2.72
N PHE A 46 -3.13 -27.03 -1.67
CA PHE A 46 -3.07 -25.97 -0.66
C PHE A 46 -4.35 -25.79 0.18
N LEU A 47 -5.20 -26.82 0.24
CA LEU A 47 -6.47 -26.83 0.97
C LEU A 47 -6.32 -27.37 2.40
N TYR A 48 -5.32 -26.91 3.14
CA TYR A 48 -5.13 -27.29 4.54
C TYR A 48 -5.67 -26.23 5.49
N SER A 49 -6.38 -26.67 6.54
CA SER A 49 -6.96 -25.80 7.56
C SER A 49 -5.89 -25.28 8.52
N ASN A 50 -6.26 -24.28 9.33
CA ASN A 50 -5.39 -23.76 10.38
C ASN A 50 -5.02 -24.84 11.38
N GLU A 51 -5.90 -25.79 11.67
CA GLU A 51 -5.64 -26.90 12.60
C GLU A 51 -4.52 -27.81 12.10
N ILE A 52 -4.52 -28.15 10.80
CA ILE A 52 -3.47 -28.98 10.18
C ILE A 52 -2.11 -28.26 10.25
N ILE A 53 -2.09 -26.97 9.91
CA ILE A 53 -0.86 -26.16 9.98
C ILE A 53 -0.36 -26.07 11.42
N TYR A 54 -1.27 -25.77 12.34
CA TYR A 54 -0.97 -25.59 13.75
C TYR A 54 -0.40 -26.85 14.39
N GLU A 55 -0.93 -28.03 14.08
CA GLU A 55 -0.40 -29.31 14.56
C GLU A 55 1.06 -29.52 14.14
N LYS A 56 1.37 -29.22 12.87
CA LYS A 56 2.74 -29.29 12.35
C LYS A 56 3.65 -28.26 13.02
N CYS A 57 3.17 -27.03 13.24
CA CYS A 57 3.91 -25.98 13.95
C CYS A 57 4.23 -26.38 15.41
N LEU A 58 3.29 -26.96 16.15
CA LEU A 58 3.54 -27.45 17.51
C LEU A 58 4.62 -28.54 17.55
N LYS A 59 4.64 -29.44 16.55
CA LYS A 59 5.71 -30.43 16.37
C LYS A 59 7.06 -29.77 16.10
N LEU A 60 7.13 -28.77 15.23
CA LEU A 60 8.36 -28.00 14.95
C LEU A 60 8.88 -27.28 16.21
N LEU A 61 7.98 -26.71 17.01
CA LEU A 61 8.30 -26.05 18.27
C LEU A 61 8.63 -27.03 19.40
N GLN A 62 8.39 -28.33 19.21
CA GLN A 62 8.52 -29.38 20.24
C GLN A 62 7.71 -29.02 21.50
N SER A 63 6.46 -28.57 21.30
CA SER A 63 5.60 -28.13 22.40
C SER A 63 4.17 -28.63 22.22
N THR A 64 3.51 -28.93 23.34
CA THR A 64 2.06 -29.19 23.43
C THR A 64 1.32 -28.03 24.10
N ASN A 65 2.01 -26.94 24.43
CA ASN A 65 1.44 -25.83 25.18
C ASN A 65 0.62 -24.89 24.29
N THR A 66 -0.65 -25.24 24.11
CA THR A 66 -1.62 -24.48 23.31
C THR A 66 -2.02 -23.14 23.93
N ASN A 67 -1.85 -22.99 25.25
CA ASN A 67 -2.07 -21.72 25.95
C ASN A 67 -1.01 -20.67 25.60
N ARG A 68 0.25 -21.10 25.52
CA ARG A 68 1.38 -20.25 25.12
C ARG A 68 1.37 -19.97 23.62
N PHE A 69 1.19 -21.01 22.81
CA PHE A 69 1.25 -20.93 21.36
C PHE A 69 -0.17 -20.99 20.81
N LYS A 70 -0.90 -19.88 20.80
CA LYS A 70 -2.30 -19.88 20.34
C LYS A 70 -2.39 -20.07 18.83
N ILE A 71 -3.41 -20.79 18.37
CA ILE A 71 -3.65 -20.99 16.92
C ILE A 71 -3.85 -19.67 16.18
N SER A 72 -4.57 -18.70 16.77
CA SER A 72 -4.78 -17.37 16.17
C SER A 72 -3.49 -16.58 16.00
N GLN A 73 -2.54 -16.77 16.92
CA GLN A 73 -1.23 -16.13 16.87
C GLN A 73 -0.38 -16.75 15.76
N ILE A 74 -0.20 -18.08 15.77
CA ILE A 74 0.66 -18.78 14.81
C ILE A 74 0.12 -18.74 13.38
N CYS A 75 -1.18 -18.99 13.21
CA CYS A 75 -1.81 -19.13 11.90
C CYS A 75 -2.49 -17.84 11.40
N GLY A 76 -2.43 -16.76 12.17
CA GLY A 76 -3.08 -15.49 11.84
C GLY A 76 -2.16 -14.30 12.07
N GLU A 77 -2.08 -13.83 13.32
CA GLU A 77 -1.43 -12.56 13.67
C GLU A 77 0.04 -12.51 13.23
N SER A 78 0.83 -13.55 13.54
CA SER A 78 2.26 -13.57 13.21
C SER A 78 2.53 -13.70 11.71
N ILE A 79 1.65 -14.41 10.98
CA ILE A 79 1.72 -14.47 9.51
C ILE A 79 1.46 -13.07 8.93
N ASP A 80 0.37 -12.42 9.37
CA ASP A 80 0.00 -11.12 8.84
C ASP A 80 1.08 -10.06 9.13
N GLU A 81 1.69 -10.11 10.31
CA GLU A 81 2.82 -9.26 10.69
C GLU A 81 4.06 -9.51 9.83
N TYR A 82 4.43 -10.77 9.62
CA TYR A 82 5.56 -11.15 8.76
C TYR A 82 5.38 -10.60 7.35
N ILE A 83 4.22 -10.84 6.74
CA ILE A 83 3.93 -10.41 5.37
C ILE A 83 4.02 -8.89 5.25
N ARG A 84 3.41 -8.15 6.19
CA ARG A 84 3.44 -6.69 6.20
C ARG A 84 4.87 -6.15 6.25
N LYS A 85 5.69 -6.66 7.17
CA LYS A 85 7.08 -6.22 7.33
C LYS A 85 7.92 -6.53 6.09
N MET A 86 7.79 -7.74 5.54
CA MET A 86 8.56 -8.16 4.38
C MET A 86 8.16 -7.41 3.09
N ARG A 87 6.88 -7.06 2.94
CA ARG A 87 6.41 -6.20 1.84
C ARG A 87 6.94 -4.78 1.94
N ILE A 88 6.95 -4.19 3.14
CA ILE A 88 7.50 -2.84 3.36
C ILE A 88 8.98 -2.78 2.94
N CYS A 89 9.75 -3.83 3.25
CA CYS A 89 11.14 -3.95 2.81
C CYS A 89 11.31 -4.21 1.30
N GLY A 90 10.23 -4.47 0.58
CA GLY A 90 10.26 -4.76 -0.87
C GLY A 90 10.80 -6.13 -1.23
N ILE A 91 11.03 -7.04 -0.28
CA ILE A 91 11.65 -8.36 -0.53
C ILE A 91 10.66 -9.32 -1.17
N ILE A 92 9.39 -9.21 -0.80
CA ILE A 92 8.33 -10.11 -1.26
C ILE A 92 7.17 -9.32 -1.83
N SER A 93 6.46 -9.98 -2.72
CA SER A 93 5.25 -9.48 -3.34
C SER A 93 4.15 -10.54 -3.23
N LEU A 94 2.89 -10.10 -3.28
CA LEU A 94 1.73 -10.98 -3.21
C LEU A 94 1.38 -11.51 -4.60
N ARG A 95 1.00 -12.78 -4.69
CA ARG A 95 0.62 -13.47 -5.93
C ARG A 95 -0.68 -14.23 -5.74
N GLY A 96 -1.38 -14.47 -6.85
CA GLY A 96 -2.63 -15.25 -6.84
C GLY A 96 -3.71 -14.63 -5.94
N ASN A 97 -3.89 -13.30 -6.02
CA ASN A 97 -4.84 -12.52 -5.23
C ASN A 97 -4.61 -12.65 -3.71
N GLY A 98 -3.35 -12.53 -3.27
CA GLY A 98 -2.96 -12.56 -1.85
C GLY A 98 -2.73 -13.95 -1.26
N ARG A 99 -2.95 -15.02 -2.04
CA ARG A 99 -2.82 -16.41 -1.57
C ARG A 99 -1.37 -16.89 -1.50
N PHE A 100 -0.51 -16.37 -2.36
CA PHE A 100 0.88 -16.79 -2.47
C PHE A 100 1.81 -15.61 -2.28
N LEU A 101 3.03 -15.91 -1.88
CA LEU A 101 4.12 -14.96 -1.76
C LEU A 101 5.28 -15.44 -2.63
N ASP A 102 5.92 -14.51 -3.31
CA ASP A 102 7.14 -14.75 -4.08
C ASP A 102 8.08 -13.55 -3.95
N PHE A 103 9.30 -13.68 -4.45
CA PHE A 103 10.22 -12.56 -4.52
C PHE A 103 9.66 -11.42 -5.35
N ASN A 104 9.91 -10.20 -4.90
CA ASN A 104 9.70 -9.02 -5.71
C ASN A 104 10.83 -8.91 -6.73
N THR A 105 10.51 -9.15 -7.99
CA THR A 105 11.47 -9.18 -9.09
C THR A 105 12.16 -7.83 -9.34
N PHE A 106 11.51 -6.72 -9.00
CA PHE A 106 12.13 -5.37 -9.07
C PHE A 106 13.29 -5.23 -8.08
N GLU A 107 13.31 -6.01 -7.01
CA GLU A 107 14.26 -5.88 -5.90
C GLU A 107 15.27 -7.03 -5.88
N MET A 108 15.37 -7.82 -6.97
CA MET A 108 16.26 -8.97 -7.03
C MET A 108 17.71 -8.66 -6.67
N PRO A 109 18.36 -7.60 -7.16
CA PRO A 109 19.73 -7.29 -6.76
C PRO A 109 19.90 -7.13 -5.24
N LYS A 110 18.93 -6.48 -4.59
CA LYS A 110 18.91 -6.28 -3.14
C LYS A 110 18.67 -7.60 -2.41
N ILE A 111 17.74 -8.42 -2.89
CA ILE A 111 17.46 -9.74 -2.34
C ILE A 111 18.69 -10.65 -2.45
N GLU A 112 19.37 -10.65 -3.60
CA GLU A 112 20.61 -11.39 -3.83
C GLU A 112 21.72 -10.95 -2.88
N TYR A 113 21.90 -9.64 -2.72
CA TYR A 113 22.84 -9.07 -1.77
C TYR A 113 22.54 -9.51 -0.34
N VAL A 114 21.29 -9.38 0.11
CA VAL A 114 20.86 -9.75 1.46
C VAL A 114 21.10 -11.24 1.73
N ILE A 115 20.73 -12.11 0.79
CA ILE A 115 20.97 -13.55 0.91
C ILE A 115 22.47 -13.82 0.99
N LYS A 116 23.30 -13.21 0.14
CA LYS A 116 24.74 -13.45 0.13
C LYS A 116 25.42 -12.95 1.41
N LYS A 117 25.04 -11.77 1.90
CA LYS A 117 25.69 -11.07 3.00
C LYS A 117 25.23 -11.56 4.38
N TYR A 118 23.93 -11.83 4.54
CA TYR A 118 23.31 -12.07 5.86
C TYR A 118 22.81 -13.50 6.06
N SER A 119 23.09 -14.43 5.15
CA SER A 119 22.81 -15.87 5.41
C SER A 119 23.77 -16.48 6.44
N THR A 120 24.84 -15.78 6.80
CA THR A 120 25.74 -16.18 7.89
C THR A 120 25.68 -15.12 8.96
N PHE A 121 25.45 -15.52 10.20
CA PHE A 121 25.35 -14.60 11.33
C PHE A 121 26.31 -15.02 12.44
N GLU A 122 26.79 -14.02 13.17
CA GLU A 122 27.62 -14.21 14.35
C GLU A 122 26.76 -14.52 15.57
N VAL A 123 27.31 -15.32 16.48
CA VAL A 123 26.69 -15.60 17.78
C VAL A 123 27.44 -14.82 18.84
N PHE A 124 26.73 -13.95 19.55
CA PHE A 124 27.31 -13.06 20.55
C PHE A 124 27.12 -13.63 21.95
N SER A 125 28.18 -13.61 22.75
CA SER A 125 28.15 -14.04 24.15
C SER A 125 27.71 -12.95 25.12
N ASN A 126 27.76 -11.67 24.70
CA ASN A 126 27.40 -10.52 25.52
C ASN A 126 26.55 -9.50 24.75
N LYS A 127 25.73 -8.74 25.48
CA LYS A 127 24.77 -7.79 24.90
C LYS A 127 25.44 -6.62 24.19
N GLU A 128 26.58 -6.13 24.69
CA GLU A 128 27.26 -4.98 24.12
C GLU A 128 27.75 -5.27 22.70
N SER A 129 28.42 -6.40 22.49
CA SER A 129 28.85 -6.84 21.15
C SER A 129 27.67 -7.03 20.19
N TYR A 130 26.57 -7.62 20.66
CA TYR A 130 25.34 -7.75 19.87
C TYR A 130 24.76 -6.39 19.45
N PHE A 131 24.65 -5.43 20.38
CA PHE A 131 24.11 -4.11 20.06
C PHE A 131 25.04 -3.29 19.19
N LYS A 132 26.36 -3.44 19.37
CA LYS A 132 27.35 -2.83 18.48
C LYS A 132 27.16 -3.33 17.05
N TYR A 133 27.09 -4.65 16.86
CA TYR A 133 26.84 -5.26 15.55
C TYR A 133 25.49 -4.83 14.94
N MET A 134 24.39 -4.92 15.71
CA MET A 134 23.06 -4.54 15.22
C MET A 134 22.90 -3.04 14.96
N GLY A 135 23.78 -2.20 15.52
CA GLY A 135 23.82 -0.76 15.28
C GLY A 135 24.63 -0.36 14.05
N GLU A 136 25.37 -1.29 13.43
CA GLU A 136 26.13 -1.01 12.20
C GLU A 136 25.19 -0.81 11.01
N ILE A 137 25.44 0.24 10.25
CA ILE A 137 24.70 0.54 9.02
C ILE A 137 25.49 0.02 7.84
N ASP A 138 24.92 -0.95 7.14
CA ASP A 138 25.41 -1.35 5.83
C ASP A 138 24.98 -0.30 4.79
N SER A 139 25.90 0.58 4.39
CA SER A 139 25.60 1.62 3.41
C SER A 139 25.39 1.07 2.00
N HIS A 140 25.96 -0.09 1.68
CA HIS A 140 25.87 -0.67 0.34
C HIS A 140 24.44 -1.09 0.01
N ILE A 141 23.67 -1.59 1.00
CA ILE A 141 22.27 -1.95 0.79
C ILE A 141 21.40 -0.76 0.34
N LEU A 142 21.79 0.47 0.71
CA LEU A 142 21.08 1.70 0.38
C LEU A 142 21.40 2.19 -1.05
N GLU A 143 22.53 1.77 -1.62
CA GLU A 143 22.97 2.11 -2.97
C GLU A 143 22.35 1.19 -4.04
N ILE A 144 21.83 0.02 -3.64
CA ILE A 144 21.24 -0.94 -4.57
C ILE A 144 19.91 -0.41 -5.09
N THR A 145 19.87 -0.19 -6.41
CA THR A 145 18.69 0.28 -7.14
C THR A 145 17.81 -0.85 -7.64
N GLU A 146 16.52 -0.55 -7.84
CA GLU A 146 15.54 -1.49 -8.38
C GLU A 146 15.83 -1.80 -9.87
N GLN A 147 15.59 -3.05 -10.28
CA GLN A 147 15.64 -3.52 -11.67
C GLN A 147 14.30 -3.32 -12.37
N ALA A 148 13.91 -2.07 -12.57
CA ALA A 148 12.73 -1.75 -13.37
C ALA A 148 12.88 -0.40 -14.06
N ASP A 149 12.58 -0.37 -15.35
CA ASP A 149 12.49 0.89 -16.07
C ASP A 149 11.25 1.69 -15.61
N THR A 150 11.41 3.00 -15.48
CA THR A 150 10.37 3.93 -15.01
C THR A 150 9.13 3.88 -15.89
N SER A 151 9.30 3.73 -17.21
CA SER A 151 8.18 3.65 -18.16
C SER A 151 7.33 2.39 -17.92
N ASN A 152 7.99 1.25 -17.70
CA ASN A 152 7.32 -0.03 -17.41
C ASN A 152 6.57 0.02 -16.07
N GLN A 153 7.16 0.62 -15.04
CA GLN A 153 6.48 0.79 -13.75
C GLN A 153 5.22 1.67 -13.87
N ALA A 154 5.30 2.77 -14.62
CA ALA A 154 4.14 3.64 -14.84
C ALA A 154 2.98 2.90 -15.53
N ASN A 155 3.29 2.12 -16.56
CA ASN A 155 2.31 1.30 -17.26
C ASN A 155 1.70 0.22 -16.35
N LEU A 156 2.53 -0.50 -15.59
CA LEU A 156 2.07 -1.55 -14.67
C LEU A 156 1.17 -0.98 -13.56
N ARG A 157 1.50 0.21 -13.03
CA ARG A 157 0.67 0.92 -12.03
C ARG A 157 -0.73 1.18 -12.58
N LEU A 158 -0.82 1.72 -13.80
CA LEU A 158 -2.11 2.02 -14.45
C LEU A 158 -2.90 0.74 -14.77
N GLN A 159 -2.24 -0.29 -15.29
CA GLN A 159 -2.88 -1.59 -15.54
C GLN A 159 -3.45 -2.21 -14.26
N THR A 160 -2.72 -2.09 -13.15
CA THR A 160 -3.16 -2.60 -11.86
C THR A 160 -4.33 -1.78 -11.30
N LEU A 161 -4.29 -0.46 -11.45
CA LEU A 161 -5.42 0.40 -11.11
C LEU A 161 -6.69 0.00 -11.87
N GLU A 162 -6.61 -0.21 -13.19
CA GLU A 162 -7.73 -0.65 -14.03
C GLU A 162 -8.27 -2.03 -13.61
N LYS A 163 -7.35 -2.96 -13.33
CA LYS A 163 -7.70 -4.30 -12.85
C LYS A 163 -8.47 -4.22 -11.53
N PHE A 164 -8.02 -3.43 -10.57
CA PHE A 164 -8.72 -3.31 -9.29
C PHE A 164 -10.05 -2.55 -9.42
N ALA A 165 -10.11 -1.51 -10.26
CA ALA A 165 -11.35 -0.78 -10.53
C ALA A 165 -12.44 -1.67 -11.16
N SER A 166 -12.05 -2.65 -11.98
CA SER A 166 -12.98 -3.62 -12.58
C SER A 166 -13.28 -4.83 -11.69
N GLN A 167 -12.31 -5.29 -10.89
CA GLN A 167 -12.46 -6.46 -10.01
C GLN A 167 -13.36 -6.19 -8.80
N TYR A 168 -13.25 -4.99 -8.20
CA TYR A 168 -14.02 -4.63 -7.01
C TYR A 168 -15.27 -3.84 -7.40
N THR A 169 -16.36 -4.06 -6.68
CA THR A 169 -17.55 -3.20 -6.76
C THR A 169 -17.30 -1.85 -6.07
N LYS A 170 -18.08 -0.84 -6.43
CA LYS A 170 -18.01 0.49 -5.80
C LYS A 170 -18.26 0.40 -4.29
N GLU A 171 -19.23 -0.41 -3.88
CA GLU A 171 -19.59 -0.63 -2.49
C GLU A 171 -18.46 -1.27 -1.68
N GLN A 172 -17.70 -2.19 -2.28
CA GLN A 172 -16.50 -2.76 -1.64
C GLN A 172 -15.43 -1.69 -1.43
N ILE A 173 -15.18 -0.84 -2.43
CA ILE A 173 -14.20 0.24 -2.33
C ILE A 173 -14.63 1.28 -1.30
N TYR A 174 -15.90 1.66 -1.26
CA TYR A 174 -16.43 2.56 -0.24
C TYR A 174 -16.26 2.00 1.16
N ARG A 175 -16.55 0.71 1.36
CA ARG A 175 -16.37 0.06 2.67
C ARG A 175 -14.91 0.10 3.11
N GLU A 176 -13.96 -0.15 2.20
CA GLU A 176 -12.54 -0.10 2.52
C GLU A 176 -12.06 1.33 2.81
N LEU A 177 -12.61 2.35 2.12
CA LEU A 177 -12.40 3.76 2.47
C LEU A 177 -13.00 4.11 3.84
N GLU A 178 -14.23 3.68 4.13
CA GLU A 178 -14.90 3.90 5.42
C GLU A 178 -14.09 3.31 6.59
N ILE A 179 -13.49 2.12 6.40
CA ILE A 179 -12.62 1.49 7.41
C ILE A 179 -11.47 2.43 7.81
N LEU A 180 -10.89 3.17 6.85
CA LEU A 180 -9.81 4.13 7.12
C LEU A 180 -10.28 5.38 7.88
N SER A 181 -11.58 5.62 7.96
CA SER A 181 -12.16 6.72 8.76
C SER A 181 -12.42 6.34 10.23
N VAL A 182 -12.36 5.05 10.58
CA VAL A 182 -12.75 4.53 11.89
C VAL A 182 -11.56 3.90 12.61
N LYS A 183 -11.29 4.35 13.84
CA LYS A 183 -10.22 3.78 14.66
C LYS A 183 -10.53 2.32 15.03
N LYS A 184 -9.48 1.48 15.04
CA LYS A 184 -9.52 0.06 15.46
C LYS A 184 -10.31 -0.88 14.55
N VAL A 185 -10.65 -0.46 13.34
CA VAL A 185 -11.23 -1.34 12.32
C VAL A 185 -10.15 -1.63 11.28
N ASN A 186 -9.94 -2.91 10.97
CA ASN A 186 -8.95 -3.35 10.00
C ASN A 186 -9.63 -3.97 8.78
N SER A 187 -9.02 -3.79 7.61
CA SER A 187 -9.43 -4.49 6.39
C SER A 187 -9.33 -6.01 6.59
N LYS A 188 -10.33 -6.72 6.08
CA LYS A 188 -10.36 -8.19 6.02
C LYS A 188 -10.06 -8.72 4.62
N ASP A 189 -9.85 -7.83 3.65
CA ASP A 189 -9.53 -8.19 2.29
C ASP A 189 -8.17 -8.91 2.21
N GLU A 190 -8.08 -9.90 1.34
CA GLU A 190 -6.91 -10.78 1.22
C GLU A 190 -5.65 -10.06 0.69
N VAL A 191 -5.83 -8.93 -0.01
CA VAL A 191 -4.74 -8.13 -0.57
C VAL A 191 -4.63 -6.78 0.13
N LEU A 192 -5.73 -6.03 0.23
CA LEU A 192 -5.72 -4.64 0.72
C LEU A 192 -5.27 -4.54 2.18
N LYS A 193 -5.48 -5.57 3.01
CA LYS A 193 -5.00 -5.57 4.40
C LYS A 193 -3.47 -5.54 4.56
N PHE A 194 -2.75 -5.89 3.49
CA PHE A 194 -1.28 -5.90 3.46
C PHE A 194 -0.67 -4.65 2.83
N ILE A 195 -1.50 -3.71 2.35
CA ILE A 195 -1.06 -2.39 1.92
C ILE A 195 -1.07 -1.47 3.16
N PRO A 196 0.02 -0.73 3.46
CA PRO A 196 0.04 0.24 4.56
C PRO A 196 -1.15 1.20 4.49
N GLU A 197 -1.78 1.52 5.62
CA GLU A 197 -3.07 2.21 5.63
C GLU A 197 -3.09 3.53 4.88
N SER A 198 -2.01 4.30 5.04
CA SER A 198 -1.84 5.61 4.41
C SER A 198 -1.71 5.49 2.89
N VAL A 199 -0.88 4.57 2.39
CA VAL A 199 -0.75 4.27 0.96
C VAL A 199 -2.01 3.60 0.41
N ARG A 200 -2.72 2.82 1.24
CA ARG A 200 -4.02 2.23 0.88
C ARG A 200 -5.07 3.30 0.67
N LEU A 201 -5.06 4.40 1.43
CA LEU A 201 -5.96 5.53 1.22
C LEU A 201 -5.76 6.12 -0.18
N GLU A 202 -4.51 6.35 -0.60
CA GLU A 202 -4.20 6.82 -1.95
C GLU A 202 -4.75 5.86 -3.01
N PHE A 203 -4.45 4.57 -2.85
CA PHE A 203 -4.84 3.56 -3.83
C PHE A 203 -6.36 3.42 -3.95
N LEU A 204 -7.08 3.34 -2.83
CA LEU A 204 -8.53 3.26 -2.81
C LEU A 204 -9.17 4.53 -3.37
N THR A 205 -8.60 5.70 -3.11
CA THR A 205 -9.05 6.97 -3.69
C THR A 205 -8.88 6.96 -5.21
N ALA A 206 -7.72 6.51 -5.71
CA ALA A 206 -7.48 6.36 -7.15
C ALA A 206 -8.48 5.38 -7.80
N ILE A 207 -8.74 4.23 -7.16
CA ILE A 207 -9.72 3.24 -7.64
C ILE A 207 -11.12 3.87 -7.68
N ALA A 208 -11.54 4.53 -6.60
CA ALA A 208 -12.87 5.14 -6.51
C ALA A 208 -13.07 6.22 -7.58
N LEU A 209 -12.07 7.08 -7.82
CA LEU A 209 -12.11 8.04 -8.91
C LEU A 209 -12.23 7.34 -10.27
N LYS A 210 -11.47 6.26 -10.46
CA LYS A 210 -11.46 5.53 -11.73
C LYS A 210 -12.79 4.84 -12.04
N GLN A 211 -13.45 4.29 -11.03
CA GLN A 211 -14.78 3.69 -11.15
C GLN A 211 -15.90 4.70 -11.45
N HIS A 212 -15.66 6.00 -11.23
CA HIS A 212 -16.66 7.05 -11.38
C HIS A 212 -16.47 7.92 -12.61
N PHE A 213 -15.23 8.13 -13.05
CA PHE A 213 -14.92 9.10 -14.10
C PHE A 213 -14.17 8.45 -15.26
N ASN A 214 -14.91 7.97 -16.25
CA ASN A 214 -14.35 7.26 -17.41
C ASN A 214 -13.38 8.12 -18.24
N SER A 215 -13.64 9.43 -18.35
CA SER A 215 -12.84 10.37 -19.14
C SER A 215 -11.71 11.03 -18.34
N LEU A 216 -11.63 10.77 -17.03
CA LEU A 216 -10.59 11.35 -16.18
C LEU A 216 -9.33 10.49 -16.26
N LYS A 217 -8.22 11.11 -16.63
CA LYS A 217 -6.91 10.48 -16.56
C LYS A 217 -6.42 10.56 -15.12
N ILE A 218 -6.25 9.41 -14.48
CA ILE A 218 -5.87 9.30 -13.07
C ILE A 218 -4.44 8.74 -13.00
N MET A 219 -3.54 9.53 -12.44
CA MET A 219 -2.11 9.27 -12.40
C MET A 219 -1.62 9.26 -10.94
N PRO A 220 -1.75 8.13 -10.23
CA PRO A 220 -1.24 8.00 -8.88
C PRO A 220 0.29 7.96 -8.85
N ASN A 221 0.89 8.54 -7.79
CA ASN A 221 2.34 8.66 -7.63
C ASN A 221 2.96 7.70 -6.61
N TYR A 222 2.17 6.89 -5.89
CA TYR A 222 2.71 5.83 -5.02
C TYR A 222 3.65 4.88 -5.78
N SER A 223 4.69 4.40 -5.09
CA SER A 223 5.55 3.35 -5.63
C SER A 223 4.85 2.00 -5.59
N ILE A 224 5.24 1.10 -6.49
CA ILE A 224 4.63 -0.21 -6.66
C ILE A 224 5.64 -1.33 -6.51
N ASP A 225 5.17 -2.51 -6.13
CA ASP A 225 5.92 -3.75 -6.32
C ASP A 225 5.78 -4.27 -7.77
N ASP A 226 6.42 -5.39 -8.05
CA ASP A 226 6.42 -6.01 -9.38
C ASP A 226 5.08 -6.60 -9.85
N GLU A 227 4.03 -6.56 -9.02
CA GLU A 227 2.65 -6.85 -9.43
C GLU A 227 1.82 -5.59 -9.59
N GLY A 228 2.44 -4.42 -9.43
CA GLY A 228 1.76 -3.13 -9.47
C GLY A 228 1.02 -2.76 -8.19
N LEU A 229 1.16 -3.54 -7.11
CA LEU A 229 0.53 -3.22 -5.83
C LEU A 229 1.30 -2.09 -5.13
N PRO A 230 0.61 -1.13 -4.50
CA PRO A 230 1.28 -0.06 -3.76
C PRO A 230 2.20 -0.58 -2.64
N LYS A 231 3.35 0.09 -2.50
CA LYS A 231 4.40 -0.20 -1.51
C LYS A 231 4.65 1.00 -0.59
N CYS A 232 4.96 2.16 -1.15
CA CYS A 232 5.22 3.40 -0.41
C CYS A 232 4.46 4.59 -1.02
N HIS A 233 4.35 5.66 -0.22
CA HIS A 233 3.88 6.97 -0.64
C HIS A 233 4.62 7.51 -1.86
N ALA A 234 4.03 8.53 -2.49
CA ALA A 234 4.71 9.33 -3.49
C ALA A 234 6.08 9.81 -2.98
N SER A 235 7.06 9.84 -3.89
CA SER A 235 8.32 10.52 -3.62
C SER A 235 8.04 12.00 -3.31
N GLY A 236 8.85 12.62 -2.44
CA GLY A 236 8.68 14.03 -2.07
C GLY A 236 8.52 14.97 -3.28
N ASN A 237 7.78 16.07 -3.08
CA ASN A 237 7.43 17.08 -4.09
C ASN A 237 6.53 16.58 -5.23
N LYS A 238 5.77 15.51 -5.00
CA LYS A 238 4.70 15.09 -5.91
C LYS A 238 3.39 14.99 -5.12
N PRO A 239 2.26 15.34 -5.74
CA PRO A 239 0.96 15.04 -5.14
C PRO A 239 0.73 13.54 -5.09
N ASP A 240 -0.15 13.07 -4.22
CA ASP A 240 -0.49 11.64 -4.16
C ASP A 240 -1.09 11.14 -5.48
N ILE A 241 -2.02 11.90 -6.06
CA ILE A 241 -2.66 11.57 -7.34
C ILE A 241 -2.81 12.84 -8.19
N LEU A 242 -2.29 12.80 -9.42
CA LEU A 242 -2.59 13.80 -10.44
C LEU A 242 -3.78 13.36 -11.27
N CYS A 243 -4.77 14.24 -11.44
CA CYS A 243 -5.94 13.99 -12.27
C CYS A 243 -6.02 15.04 -13.38
N GLU A 244 -6.31 14.60 -14.60
CA GLU A 244 -6.34 15.44 -15.80
C GLU A 244 -7.55 15.08 -16.68
N ASP A 245 -8.32 16.09 -17.07
CA ASP A 245 -9.33 15.99 -18.13
C ASP A 245 -9.14 17.12 -19.15
N LYS A 246 -10.08 17.29 -20.10
CA LYS A 246 -9.95 18.28 -21.16
C LYS A 246 -9.92 19.73 -20.66
N GLU A 247 -10.52 20.01 -19.50
CA GLU A 247 -10.71 21.37 -18.99
C GLU A 247 -9.87 21.65 -17.75
N SER A 248 -9.45 20.60 -17.04
CA SER A 248 -8.88 20.70 -15.70
C SER A 248 -7.66 19.82 -15.47
N LYS A 249 -6.79 20.31 -14.60
CA LYS A 249 -5.68 19.57 -14.02
C LYS A 249 -5.69 19.79 -12.52
N SER A 250 -5.88 18.72 -11.77
CA SER A 250 -6.11 18.77 -10.32
C SER A 250 -5.23 17.79 -9.58
N ILE A 251 -4.89 18.13 -8.34
CA ILE A 251 -4.21 17.20 -7.43
C ILE A 251 -5.20 16.67 -6.41
N ILE A 252 -5.09 15.38 -6.11
CA ILE A 252 -5.80 14.74 -5.01
C ILE A 252 -4.73 14.35 -4.00
N GLU A 253 -4.90 14.84 -2.78
CA GLU A 253 -3.96 14.72 -1.68
C GLU A 253 -4.73 14.11 -0.52
N VAL A 254 -4.20 13.04 0.07
CA VAL A 254 -4.91 12.26 1.07
C VAL A 254 -4.06 12.04 2.30
N SER A 255 -4.69 12.13 3.47
CA SER A 255 -3.96 11.94 4.72
C SER A 255 -4.82 11.31 5.79
N LEU A 256 -4.21 10.43 6.59
CA LEU A 256 -4.82 9.93 7.82
C LEU A 256 -4.63 10.90 9.00
N ILE A 257 -3.84 11.97 8.84
CA ILE A 257 -3.66 13.00 9.87
C ILE A 257 -4.99 13.69 10.14
N CYS A 258 -5.29 13.88 11.43
CA CYS A 258 -6.49 14.56 11.91
C CYS A 258 -6.10 15.68 12.89
N GLY A 259 -7.00 16.65 13.07
CA GLY A 259 -6.81 17.75 14.02
C GLY A 259 -5.85 18.82 13.52
N ARG A 260 -5.29 19.62 14.44
CA ARG A 260 -4.49 20.82 14.13
C ARG A 260 -3.30 20.58 13.22
N ALA A 261 -2.72 19.38 13.29
CA ALA A 261 -1.58 18.99 12.46
C ALA A 261 -1.86 19.06 10.95
N GLN A 262 -3.12 18.94 10.53
CA GLN A 262 -3.51 19.05 9.11
C GLN A 262 -3.11 20.38 8.48
N VAL A 263 -3.16 21.49 9.23
CA VAL A 263 -2.82 22.81 8.67
C VAL A 263 -1.35 22.86 8.27
N ASN A 264 -0.47 22.51 9.20
CA ASN A 264 0.98 22.64 8.98
C ASN A 264 1.54 21.52 8.11
N ASN A 265 1.04 20.29 8.30
CA ASN A 265 1.63 19.11 7.67
C ASN A 265 1.03 18.81 6.30
N GLU A 266 -0.20 19.25 6.01
CA GLU A 266 -0.89 18.91 4.76
C GLU A 266 -1.19 20.16 3.92
N LEU A 267 -1.89 21.15 4.47
CA LEU A 267 -2.38 22.27 3.65
C LEU A 267 -1.26 23.15 3.08
N LEU A 268 -0.18 23.37 3.84
CA LEU A 268 1.00 24.10 3.36
C LEU A 268 1.67 23.38 2.17
N PRO A 269 2.04 22.08 2.26
CA PRO A 269 2.49 21.31 1.10
C PRO A 269 1.52 21.30 -0.08
N ILE A 270 0.23 21.10 0.15
CA ILE A 270 -0.80 21.03 -0.90
C ILE A 270 -0.86 22.35 -1.68
N ALA A 271 -0.82 23.50 -0.99
CA ALA A 271 -0.79 24.80 -1.65
C ALA A 271 0.44 24.95 -2.56
N ARG A 272 1.63 24.52 -2.10
CA ARG A 272 2.85 24.53 -2.90
C ARG A 272 2.75 23.64 -4.14
N HIS A 273 2.30 22.39 -3.97
CA HIS A 273 2.13 21.47 -5.10
C HIS A 273 1.14 22.01 -6.14
N LEU A 274 0.02 22.59 -5.71
CA LEU A 274 -0.97 23.17 -6.61
C LEU A 274 -0.38 24.35 -7.39
N LYS A 275 0.37 25.22 -6.72
CA LYS A 275 1.07 26.35 -7.36
C LYS A 275 2.08 25.88 -8.40
N GLU A 276 2.94 24.91 -8.06
CA GLU A 276 3.92 24.34 -8.99
C GLU A 276 3.25 23.72 -10.23
N ILE A 277 2.09 23.10 -10.07
CA ILE A 277 1.33 22.53 -11.19
C ILE A 277 0.73 23.62 -12.09
N ILE A 278 0.22 24.70 -11.51
CA ILE A 278 -0.27 25.85 -12.27
C ILE A 278 0.88 26.46 -13.09
N GLU A 279 2.02 26.73 -12.43
CA GLU A 279 3.20 27.35 -13.06
C GLU A 279 3.79 26.46 -14.17
N SER A 280 3.85 25.15 -13.95
CA SER A 280 4.33 24.20 -14.97
C SER A 280 3.34 23.95 -16.13
N SER A 281 2.12 24.51 -16.05
CA SER A 281 1.05 24.30 -17.04
C SER A 281 0.60 25.59 -17.74
N ILE A 282 1.41 26.67 -17.67
CA ILE A 282 1.09 27.98 -18.25
C ILE A 282 0.80 27.91 -19.76
N ASP A 283 1.51 27.05 -20.50
CA ASP A 283 1.35 26.89 -21.95
C ASP A 283 0.28 25.84 -22.34
N SER A 284 -0.46 25.32 -21.36
CA SER A 284 -1.51 24.32 -21.63
C SER A 284 -2.87 24.98 -21.85
N ASN A 285 -3.74 24.35 -22.66
CA ASN A 285 -5.13 24.79 -22.85
C ASN A 285 -6.04 24.47 -21.64
N VAL A 286 -5.47 24.16 -20.47
CA VAL A 286 -6.20 23.83 -19.25
C VAL A 286 -6.66 25.12 -18.59
N SER A 287 -7.94 25.19 -18.24
CA SER A 287 -8.56 26.41 -17.70
C SER A 287 -8.86 26.35 -16.21
N LEU A 288 -8.79 25.15 -15.61
CA LEU A 288 -9.16 24.93 -14.21
C LEU A 288 -8.08 24.14 -13.46
N PHE A 289 -7.63 24.69 -12.34
CA PHE A 289 -6.71 24.05 -11.43
C PHE A 289 -7.30 24.07 -10.02
N PHE A 290 -7.25 22.93 -9.34
CA PHE A 290 -7.66 22.84 -7.93
C PHE A 290 -7.00 21.65 -7.25
N ALA A 291 -7.01 21.65 -5.92
CA ALA A 291 -6.64 20.52 -5.09
C ALA A 291 -7.85 19.95 -4.36
N LEU A 292 -7.88 18.63 -4.20
CA LEU A 292 -8.83 17.94 -3.34
C LEU A 292 -8.06 17.29 -2.18
N PHE A 293 -8.30 17.77 -0.96
CA PHE A 293 -7.75 17.20 0.25
C PHE A 293 -8.76 16.27 0.93
N ILE A 294 -8.42 15.00 1.11
CA ILE A 294 -9.29 13.99 1.71
C ILE A 294 -8.64 13.44 2.99
N ALA A 295 -9.38 13.44 4.09
CA ALA A 295 -8.94 12.86 5.35
C ALA A 295 -10.08 12.17 6.11
N PRO A 296 -9.80 11.30 7.11
CA PRO A 296 -10.84 10.72 7.97
C PRO A 296 -11.79 11.77 8.54
N LYS A 297 -11.22 12.90 9.00
CA LYS A 297 -11.95 14.06 9.49
C LYS A 297 -11.15 15.34 9.22
N ILE A 298 -11.76 16.29 8.53
CA ILE A 298 -11.22 17.63 8.28
C ILE A 298 -11.44 18.48 9.51
N PHE A 299 -10.35 19.01 10.03
CA PHE A 299 -10.33 19.90 11.17
C PHE A 299 -10.87 21.30 10.81
N GLU A 300 -11.49 21.98 11.77
CA GLU A 300 -12.16 23.25 11.49
C GLU A 300 -11.18 24.34 11.05
N ASP A 301 -9.98 24.39 11.66
CA ASP A 301 -8.94 25.33 11.24
C ASP A 301 -8.45 25.04 9.82
N SER A 302 -8.47 23.78 9.37
CA SER A 302 -8.15 23.43 7.98
C SER A 302 -9.19 23.99 7.00
N LYS A 303 -10.48 24.01 7.37
CA LYS A 303 -11.52 24.65 6.55
C LYS A 303 -11.33 26.16 6.49
N ARG A 304 -10.99 26.79 7.63
CA ARG A 304 -10.70 28.22 7.68
C ARG A 304 -9.45 28.57 6.86
N TYR A 305 -8.41 27.77 6.97
CA TYR A 305 -7.14 28.01 6.29
C TYR A 305 -7.26 27.87 4.77
N VAL A 306 -8.04 26.91 4.27
CA VAL A 306 -8.36 26.82 2.84
C VAL A 306 -9.07 28.08 2.31
N LYS A 307 -9.98 28.68 3.09
CA LYS A 307 -10.59 29.97 2.72
C LYS A 307 -9.55 31.10 2.68
N PHE A 308 -8.61 31.08 3.62
CA PHE A 308 -7.51 32.05 3.65
C PHE A 308 -6.59 31.90 2.44
N ILE A 309 -6.15 30.68 2.11
CA ILE A 309 -5.34 30.38 0.91
C ILE A 309 -6.05 30.88 -0.36
N LYS A 310 -7.36 30.65 -0.48
CA LYS A 310 -8.12 31.15 -1.63
C LYS A 310 -8.17 32.68 -1.69
N TYR A 311 -8.22 33.35 -0.54
CA TYR A 311 -8.23 34.81 -0.48
C TYR A 311 -6.84 35.41 -0.78
N ASP A 312 -5.79 34.85 -0.19
CA ASP A 312 -4.42 35.39 -0.23
C ASP A 312 -3.68 35.04 -1.53
N GLU A 313 -3.77 33.76 -1.94
CA GLU A 313 -3.01 33.21 -3.08
C GLU A 313 -3.89 32.86 -4.28
N ASN A 314 -5.21 33.02 -4.18
CA ASN A 314 -6.19 32.63 -5.19
C ASN A 314 -6.16 31.13 -5.59
N LEU A 315 -5.65 30.26 -4.72
CA LEU A 315 -5.59 28.82 -4.95
C LEU A 315 -6.88 28.13 -4.50
N ASP A 316 -7.46 27.29 -5.37
CA ASP A 316 -8.67 26.52 -5.07
C ASP A 316 -8.32 25.16 -4.44
N ILE A 317 -8.55 25.04 -3.13
CA ILE A 317 -8.43 23.78 -2.40
C ILE A 317 -9.81 23.40 -1.86
N ILE A 318 -10.20 22.14 -2.01
CA ILE A 318 -11.47 21.60 -1.53
C ILE A 318 -11.17 20.49 -0.54
N ASN A 319 -11.73 20.58 0.66
CA ASN A 319 -11.56 19.57 1.70
C ASN A 319 -12.81 18.68 1.78
N PHE A 320 -12.61 17.37 1.92
CA PHE A 320 -13.66 16.42 2.27
C PHE A 320 -13.22 15.47 3.39
N ASP A 321 -14.15 15.20 4.31
CA ASP A 321 -14.06 13.97 5.10
C ASP A 321 -14.24 12.77 4.15
N ILE A 322 -13.64 11.60 4.48
CA ILE A 322 -13.80 10.38 3.66
C ILE A 322 -15.28 10.06 3.37
N LEU A 323 -16.16 10.21 4.38
CA LEU A 323 -17.60 9.97 4.21
C LEU A 323 -18.26 10.99 3.28
N GLU A 324 -17.84 12.26 3.34
CA GLU A 324 -18.34 13.30 2.44
C GLU A 324 -17.90 12.99 1.00
N PHE A 325 -16.64 12.62 0.79
CA PHE A 325 -16.10 12.22 -0.51
C PHE A 325 -16.91 11.06 -1.13
N ILE A 326 -17.16 10.00 -0.36
CA ILE A 326 -17.98 8.86 -0.81
C ILE A 326 -19.39 9.30 -1.22
N ASN A 327 -20.02 10.17 -0.42
CA ASN A 327 -21.36 10.68 -0.72
C ASN A 327 -21.37 11.54 -2.00
N GLN A 328 -20.31 12.32 -2.24
CA GLN A 328 -20.17 13.04 -3.50
C GLN A 328 -20.05 12.08 -4.68
N LEU A 329 -19.19 11.06 -4.61
CA LEU A 329 -19.04 10.06 -5.68
C LEU A 329 -20.36 9.38 -6.04
N LYS A 330 -21.15 8.98 -5.04
CA LYS A 330 -22.49 8.39 -5.23
C LYS A 330 -23.41 9.33 -5.99
N THR A 331 -23.46 10.60 -5.58
CA THR A 331 -24.32 11.63 -6.16
C THR A 331 -23.99 11.91 -7.63
N TYR A 332 -22.71 11.97 -7.98
CA TYR A 332 -22.29 12.32 -9.35
C TYR A 332 -22.26 11.14 -10.33
N SER A 333 -22.31 9.89 -9.84
CA SER A 333 -22.34 8.70 -10.71
C SER A 333 -23.53 8.65 -11.69
N HIS A 334 -24.61 9.38 -11.39
CA HIS A 334 -25.84 9.40 -12.20
C HIS A 334 -25.88 10.49 -13.27
N LYS A 335 -24.92 11.40 -13.28
CA LYS A 335 -24.85 12.50 -14.24
C LYS A 335 -23.54 12.32 -14.97
N SER A 336 -23.58 12.00 -16.26
CA SER A 336 -22.41 11.88 -17.15
C SER A 336 -21.72 13.24 -17.36
N LEU A 337 -21.31 13.88 -16.28
CA LEU A 337 -20.70 15.20 -16.22
C LEU A 337 -19.18 15.03 -16.07
N PRO A 338 -18.38 15.93 -16.70
CA PRO A 338 -16.94 16.00 -16.45
C PRO A 338 -16.63 16.12 -14.95
N PHE A 339 -15.47 15.61 -14.52
CA PHE A 339 -15.02 15.68 -13.12
C PHE A 339 -14.95 17.13 -12.62
N SER A 340 -14.38 18.00 -13.46
CA SER A 340 -14.32 19.45 -13.25
C SER A 340 -15.70 20.10 -13.10
N GLU A 341 -16.71 19.69 -13.88
CA GLU A 341 -18.07 20.24 -13.78
C GLU A 341 -18.81 19.71 -12.54
N SER A 342 -18.57 18.45 -12.18
CA SER A 342 -19.08 17.84 -10.95
C SER A 342 -18.56 18.56 -9.70
N LEU A 343 -17.31 19.01 -9.73
CA LEU A 343 -16.68 19.78 -8.64
C LEU A 343 -16.94 21.30 -8.72
N LYS A 344 -17.07 21.92 -9.91
CA LYS A 344 -17.52 23.31 -10.06
C LYS A 344 -18.90 23.54 -9.43
N ARG A 345 -19.78 22.53 -9.46
CA ARG A 345 -21.08 22.57 -8.75
C ARG A 345 -20.92 22.49 -7.22
N LEU A 346 -19.83 21.90 -6.72
CA LEU A 346 -19.52 21.87 -5.28
C LEU A 346 -18.97 23.21 -4.76
N SER A 347 -18.21 23.95 -5.57
CA SER A 347 -17.77 25.31 -5.20
C SER A 347 -18.91 26.32 -5.22
N TRP A 348 -19.91 26.15 -6.10
CA TRP A 348 -21.08 27.05 -6.18
C TRP A 348 -22.03 26.98 -4.97
N PHE A 349 -22.09 25.85 -4.26
CA PHE A 349 -22.88 25.73 -3.02
C PHE A 349 -22.23 26.38 -1.79
N ARG A 350 -21.08 27.06 -1.94
CA ARG A 350 -20.45 27.89 -0.90
C ARG A 350 -20.57 29.40 -1.12
N LYS A 351 -21.47 29.86 -1.99
CA LYS A 351 -21.98 31.23 -1.92
C LYS A 351 -22.94 31.34 -0.74
N PHE A 352 -22.41 31.39 0.49
CA PHE A 352 -22.89 32.13 1.66
C PHE A 352 -21.83 32.09 2.76
#